data_AF-A0A645HZ84-F1
#
_entry.id   AF-A0A645HZ84-F1
#
_cell.length_a   1.000
_cell.length_b   1.000
_cell.length_c   1.000
_cell.angle_alpha   90.00
_cell.angle_beta   90.00
_cell.angle_gamma   90.00
#
_symmetry.space_group_name_H-M   'P 1'
#
loop_
_entity.id
_entity.type
_entity.pdbx_description
1 polymer ?
#
loop_
_entity_poly.entity_id
_entity_poly.type
_entity_poly.pdbx_seq_one_letter_code
_entity_poly.pdbx_strand_id
1 'polypeptide(L)'
;MKTLPNEQKRNFGKILNQVKTQLESQYETLSQVDIQQQDSIDLTLPGKESPQGHLHPITQAIEEISHIFEKIGFQRVHYPEVDWDHYVFEALNMPKDHPARDEWETFFVDTKESPKMGKMVLTTHTSNGQVREMERLHASHQFV
;
A
#
# COMPACT_ATOMS: atom_id res chain seq x y z
N MET A 1 17.31 -73.49 -10.41
CA MET A 1 16.42 -74.65 -10.67
C MET A 1 16.96 -75.66 -11.71
N LYS A 2 18.06 -75.38 -12.43
CA LYS A 2 18.58 -76.28 -13.50
C LYS A 2 19.21 -77.60 -13.00
N THR A 3 19.41 -77.80 -11.71
CA THR A 3 20.12 -78.96 -11.12
C THR A 3 19.25 -79.90 -10.27
N LEU A 4 17.93 -79.69 -10.17
CA LEU A 4 17.01 -80.52 -9.34
C LEU A 4 16.24 -81.56 -10.18
N PRO A 5 15.93 -82.78 -9.65
CA PRO A 5 15.02 -83.74 -10.29
C PRO A 5 13.59 -83.18 -10.47
N ASN A 6 12.89 -83.58 -11.54
CA ASN A 6 11.61 -82.97 -11.93
C ASN A 6 10.51 -83.03 -10.86
N GLU A 7 10.49 -84.08 -10.05
CA GLU A 7 9.51 -84.27 -8.97
C GLU A 7 9.74 -83.29 -7.79
N GLN A 8 11.00 -82.99 -7.49
CA GLN A 8 11.38 -82.10 -6.38
C GLN A 8 11.32 -80.61 -6.77
N LYS A 9 11.39 -80.29 -8.07
CA LYS A 9 11.26 -78.92 -8.60
C LYS A 9 9.93 -78.26 -8.22
N ARG A 10 8.83 -79.03 -8.18
CA ARG A 10 7.49 -78.49 -7.85
C ARG A 10 7.39 -78.04 -6.39
N ASN A 11 7.86 -78.87 -5.46
CA ASN A 11 7.87 -78.53 -4.03
C ASN A 11 8.86 -77.41 -3.71
N PHE A 12 10.05 -77.46 -4.31
CA PHE A 12 11.06 -76.41 -4.13
C PHE A 12 10.61 -75.06 -4.70
N GLY A 13 9.91 -75.04 -5.85
CA GLY A 13 9.33 -73.82 -6.41
C GLY A 13 8.22 -73.22 -5.54
N LYS A 14 7.42 -74.05 -4.87
CA LYS A 14 6.43 -73.59 -3.90
C LYS A 14 7.08 -72.91 -2.70
N ILE A 15 8.13 -73.52 -2.13
CA ILE A 15 8.89 -72.95 -1.00
C ILE A 15 9.58 -71.65 -1.43
N LEU A 16 10.20 -71.62 -2.62
CA LEU A 16 10.88 -70.42 -3.12
C LEU A 16 9.90 -69.26 -3.32
N ASN A 17 8.71 -69.53 -3.88
CA ASN A 17 7.67 -68.52 -4.03
C ASN A 17 7.15 -68.05 -2.66
N GLN A 18 6.96 -68.94 -1.70
CA GLN A 18 6.56 -68.56 -0.33
C GLN A 18 7.58 -67.65 0.32
N VAL A 19 8.87 -67.98 0.25
CA VAL A 19 9.95 -67.16 0.79
C VAL A 19 10.06 -65.83 0.05
N LYS A 20 9.91 -65.84 -1.28
CA LYS A 20 9.90 -64.62 -2.09
C LYS A 20 8.75 -63.69 -1.68
N THR A 21 7.54 -64.21 -1.56
CA THR A 21 6.37 -63.42 -1.14
C THR A 21 6.52 -62.90 0.29
N GLN A 22 7.10 -63.69 1.20
CA GLN A 22 7.40 -63.22 2.55
C GLN A 22 8.41 -62.07 2.56
N LEU A 23 9.51 -62.19 1.80
CA LEU A 23 10.50 -61.13 1.66
C LEU A 23 9.93 -59.88 1.01
N GLU A 24 9.12 -60.03 -0.04
CA GLU A 24 8.43 -58.90 -0.69
C GLU A 24 7.49 -58.19 0.30
N SER A 25 6.70 -58.94 1.08
CA SER A 25 5.81 -58.35 2.09
C SER A 25 6.56 -57.63 3.22
N GLN A 26 7.69 -58.18 3.67
CA GLN A 26 8.52 -57.54 4.70
C GLN A 26 9.22 -56.30 4.16
N TYR A 27 9.71 -56.35 2.91
CA TYR A 27 10.32 -55.20 2.26
C TYR A 27 9.31 -54.07 2.04
N GLU A 28 8.08 -54.39 1.63
CA GLU A 28 7.00 -53.42 1.45
C GLU A 28 6.53 -52.82 2.79
N THR A 29 6.55 -53.62 3.87
CA THR A 29 6.30 -53.11 5.22
C THR A 29 7.39 -52.14 5.66
N LEU A 30 8.67 -52.47 5.41
CA LEU A 30 9.82 -51.64 5.78
C LEU A 30 9.94 -50.38 4.93
N SER A 31 9.61 -50.43 3.64
CA SER A 31 9.64 -49.27 2.74
C SER A 31 8.56 -48.23 3.05
N GLN A 32 7.48 -48.63 3.72
CA GLN A 32 6.45 -47.71 4.22
C GLN A 32 6.83 -47.00 5.51
N VAL A 33 7.87 -47.45 6.24
CA VAL A 33 8.29 -46.83 7.51
C VAL A 33 8.99 -45.48 7.31
N ASP A 34 9.43 -45.15 6.09
CA ASP A 34 10.28 -43.98 5.82
C ASP A 34 9.51 -42.71 5.41
N ILE A 35 8.17 -42.69 5.48
CA ILE A 35 7.37 -41.57 4.90
C ILE A 35 6.83 -40.57 5.94
N GLN A 36 6.91 -40.82 7.25
CA GLN A 36 6.28 -39.90 8.22
C GLN A 36 7.14 -39.63 9.46
N GLN A 37 8.35 -39.13 9.24
CA GLN A 37 8.89 -38.10 10.13
C GLN A 37 8.90 -36.78 9.36
N GLN A 38 7.71 -36.28 9.04
CA GLN A 38 7.57 -34.84 8.93
C GLN A 38 7.79 -34.32 10.35
N ASP A 39 8.96 -33.74 10.61
CA ASP A 39 9.15 -32.90 11.79
C ASP A 39 7.93 -31.99 11.90
N SER A 40 7.24 -32.02 13.04
CA SER A 40 6.08 -31.16 13.25
C SER A 40 6.59 -29.72 13.32
N ILE A 41 6.63 -29.04 12.18
CA ILE A 41 6.98 -27.64 12.09
C ILE A 41 5.81 -26.87 12.69
N ASP A 42 6.09 -26.05 13.69
CA ASP A 42 5.12 -25.14 14.27
C ASP A 42 4.80 -24.02 13.27
N LEU A 43 3.64 -24.13 12.61
CA LEU A 43 3.15 -23.17 11.63
C LEU A 43 2.77 -21.81 12.26
N THR A 44 2.75 -21.69 13.59
CA THR A 44 2.50 -20.43 14.29
C THR A 44 3.77 -19.60 14.47
N LEU A 45 4.96 -20.17 14.19
CA LEU A 45 6.20 -19.45 14.31
C LEU A 45 6.23 -18.25 13.35
N PRO A 46 6.56 -17.04 13.85
CA PRO A 46 6.66 -15.87 13.00
C PRO A 46 7.76 -16.10 11.96
N GLY A 47 7.38 -15.95 10.70
CA GLY A 47 8.31 -15.98 9.58
C GLY A 47 9.25 -14.78 9.59
N LYS A 48 10.21 -14.77 8.67
CA LYS A 48 11.02 -13.58 8.44
C LYS A 48 10.20 -12.55 7.66
N GLU A 49 9.67 -11.55 8.36
CA GLU A 49 8.92 -10.47 7.73
C GLU A 49 9.85 -9.43 7.10
N SER A 50 9.38 -8.85 5.99
CA SER A 50 9.97 -7.63 5.43
C SER A 50 9.40 -6.42 6.19
N PRO A 51 10.19 -5.35 6.41
CA PRO A 51 9.70 -4.16 7.09
C PRO A 51 8.51 -3.55 6.33
N GLN A 52 7.39 -3.37 7.04
CA GLN A 52 6.19 -2.71 6.50
C GLN A 52 6.27 -1.20 6.72
N GLY A 53 6.09 -0.44 5.63
CA GLY A 53 5.97 1.01 5.69
C GLY A 53 4.63 1.46 6.27
N HIS A 54 4.59 2.68 6.80
CA HIS A 54 3.37 3.30 7.32
C HIS A 54 3.18 4.67 6.69
N LEU A 55 1.91 5.08 6.52
CA LEU A 55 1.60 6.45 6.13
C LEU A 55 1.88 7.41 7.28
N HIS A 56 2.33 8.61 6.96
CA HIS A 56 2.52 9.65 7.97
C HIS A 56 1.16 10.00 8.62
N PRO A 57 1.07 10.27 9.94
CA PRO A 57 -0.20 10.56 10.59
C PRO A 57 -0.98 11.72 9.97
N ILE A 58 -0.29 12.75 9.47
CA ILE A 58 -0.91 13.88 8.77
C ILE A 58 -1.58 13.41 7.46
N THR A 59 -0.96 12.50 6.71
CA THR A 59 -1.55 11.93 5.50
C THR A 59 -2.83 11.19 5.82
N GLN A 60 -2.80 10.36 6.88
CA GLN A 60 -3.99 9.63 7.34
C GLN A 60 -5.13 10.57 7.73
N ALA A 61 -4.83 11.63 8.49
CA ALA A 61 -5.83 12.63 8.87
C ALA A 61 -6.41 13.38 7.67
N ILE A 62 -5.57 13.77 6.70
CA ILE A 62 -6.01 14.44 5.47
C ILE A 62 -6.93 13.51 4.67
N GLU A 63 -6.57 12.24 4.51
CA GLU A 63 -7.38 11.24 3.79
C GLU A 63 -8.72 10.99 4.49
N GLU A 64 -8.72 10.82 5.81
CA GLU A 64 -9.94 10.62 6.59
C GLU A 64 -10.90 11.81 6.45
N ILE A 65 -10.41 13.03 6.66
CA ILE A 65 -11.22 14.25 6.52
C ILE A 65 -11.75 14.37 5.08
N SER A 66 -10.89 14.20 4.07
CA SER A 66 -11.28 14.29 2.66
C SER A 66 -12.40 13.30 2.33
N HIS A 67 -12.28 12.06 2.81
CA HIS A 67 -13.26 11.00 2.56
C HIS A 67 -14.64 11.28 3.17
N ILE A 68 -14.70 12.02 4.30
CA ILE A 68 -15.97 12.45 4.90
C ILE A 68 -16.67 13.46 3.98
N PHE A 69 -15.94 14.46 3.49
CA PHE A 69 -16.50 15.54 2.65
C PHE A 69 -16.83 15.08 1.23
N GLU A 70 -16.07 14.15 0.66
CA GLU A 70 -16.38 13.55 -0.64
C GLU A 70 -17.79 12.91 -0.67
N LYS A 71 -18.23 12.31 0.45
CA LYS A 71 -19.56 11.67 0.55
C LYS A 71 -20.73 12.65 0.42
N ILE A 72 -20.50 13.93 0.70
CA ILE A 72 -21.50 15.00 0.58
C ILE A 72 -21.26 15.87 -0.66
N GLY A 73 -20.45 15.39 -1.61
CA GLY A 73 -20.27 16.01 -2.93
C GLY A 73 -19.21 17.10 -3.00
N PHE A 74 -18.38 17.27 -1.96
CA PHE A 74 -17.23 18.18 -2.04
C PHE A 74 -16.09 17.54 -2.84
N GLN A 75 -15.34 18.38 -3.56
CA GLN A 75 -14.17 17.96 -4.32
C GLN A 75 -12.90 18.54 -3.68
N ARG A 76 -11.89 17.69 -3.50
CA ARG A 76 -10.56 18.13 -3.08
C ARG A 76 -9.79 18.69 -4.27
N VAL A 77 -9.26 19.91 -4.11
CA VAL A 77 -8.44 20.60 -5.10
C VAL A 77 -7.14 21.08 -4.46
N HIS A 78 -6.07 21.17 -5.25
CA HIS A 78 -4.75 21.61 -4.81
C HIS A 78 -4.30 22.83 -5.61
N TYR A 79 -3.68 23.77 -4.90
CA TYR A 79 -3.21 25.04 -5.43
C TYR A 79 -1.80 25.35 -4.91
N PRO A 80 -1.08 26.31 -5.51
CA PRO A 80 0.29 26.64 -5.14
C PRO A 80 0.43 27.04 -3.67
N GLU A 81 1.50 26.55 -3.02
CA GLU A 81 1.88 26.92 -1.65
C GLU A 81 2.67 28.24 -1.58
N VAL A 82 3.25 28.66 -2.71
CA VAL A 82 3.81 30.01 -2.92
C VAL A 82 2.85 30.73 -3.85
N ASP A 83 2.30 31.86 -3.41
CA ASP A 83 1.29 32.59 -4.17
C ASP A 83 1.49 34.11 -4.05
N TRP A 84 0.71 34.86 -4.84
CA TRP A 84 0.69 36.31 -4.80
C TRP A 84 -0.12 36.82 -3.60
N ASP A 85 0.33 37.92 -2.99
CA ASP A 85 -0.34 38.66 -1.91
C ASP A 85 -1.84 38.88 -2.20
N HIS A 86 -2.17 39.13 -3.47
CA HIS A 86 -3.55 39.28 -3.91
C HIS A 86 -4.44 38.08 -3.56
N TYR A 87 -4.02 36.85 -3.87
CA TYR A 87 -4.84 35.65 -3.61
C TYR A 87 -4.83 35.24 -2.14
N VAL A 88 -3.76 35.56 -1.41
CA VAL A 88 -3.65 35.23 0.01
C VAL A 88 -4.42 36.23 0.88
N PHE A 89 -4.50 37.50 0.49
CA PHE A 89 -5.09 38.54 1.35
C PHE A 89 -6.09 39.46 0.65
N GLU A 90 -5.69 40.17 -0.40
CA GLU A 90 -6.54 41.24 -0.96
C GLU A 90 -7.90 40.71 -1.47
N ALA A 91 -7.91 39.56 -2.14
CA ALA A 91 -9.13 38.90 -2.61
C ALA A 91 -10.03 38.39 -1.49
N LEU A 92 -9.49 38.24 -0.27
CA LEU A 92 -10.22 37.89 0.95
C LEU A 92 -10.63 39.13 1.76
N ASN A 93 -10.66 40.30 1.11
CA ASN A 93 -11.01 41.58 1.73
C ASN A 93 -10.02 42.04 2.83
N MET A 94 -8.75 41.66 2.70
CA MET A 94 -7.67 42.10 3.58
C MET A 94 -6.71 43.03 2.81
N PRO A 95 -6.97 44.35 2.73
CA PRO A 95 -6.05 45.31 2.10
C PRO A 95 -4.72 45.41 2.84
N LYS A 96 -3.72 46.07 2.24
CA LYS A 96 -2.33 46.13 2.74
C LYS A 96 -2.20 46.61 4.20
N ASP A 97 -3.01 47.56 4.62
CA ASP A 97 -3.00 48.14 5.97
C ASP A 97 -3.98 47.45 6.93
N HIS A 98 -4.49 46.26 6.57
CA HIS A 98 -5.48 45.56 7.38
C HIS A 98 -4.82 44.90 8.61
N PRO A 99 -5.28 45.17 9.85
CA PRO A 99 -4.66 44.62 11.07
C PRO A 99 -4.55 43.09 11.10
N ALA A 100 -5.53 42.39 10.52
CA ALA A 100 -5.48 40.93 10.46
C ALA A 100 -4.31 40.38 9.63
N ARG A 101 -3.61 41.18 8.79
CA ARG A 101 -2.39 40.72 8.10
C ARG A 101 -1.22 40.53 9.06
N ASP A 102 -1.16 41.33 10.13
CA ASP A 102 -0.08 41.25 11.12
C ASP A 102 -0.17 39.95 11.96
N GLU A 103 -1.35 39.31 12.01
CA GLU A 103 -1.55 38.05 12.75
C GLU A 103 -0.89 36.84 12.07
N TRP A 104 -0.59 36.91 10.78
CA TRP A 104 -0.22 35.72 9.98
C TRP A 104 1.28 35.51 9.78
N GLU A 105 2.16 36.26 10.47
CA GLU A 105 3.64 36.14 10.42
C GLU A 105 4.17 35.73 9.02
N THR A 106 3.76 36.46 7.99
CA THR A 106 3.89 36.00 6.60
C THR A 106 5.34 35.95 6.13
N PHE A 107 5.75 34.82 5.55
CA PHE A 107 7.04 34.69 4.88
C PHE A 107 6.97 35.25 3.45
N PHE A 108 7.77 36.28 3.18
CA PHE A 108 7.89 36.89 1.86
C PHE A 108 9.02 36.24 1.06
N VAL A 109 8.75 35.97 -0.22
CA VAL A 109 9.75 35.43 -1.15
C VAL A 109 10.44 36.60 -1.87
N ASP A 110 11.76 36.64 -1.82
CA ASP A 110 12.57 37.68 -2.48
C ASP A 110 12.52 37.52 -4.01
N THR A 111 11.49 38.11 -4.61
CA THR A 111 11.23 38.12 -6.05
C THR A 111 10.68 39.46 -6.48
N LYS A 112 10.70 39.73 -7.79
CA LYS A 112 10.15 40.96 -8.33
C LYS A 112 8.63 41.02 -8.08
N GLU A 113 8.19 42.06 -7.38
CA GLU A 113 6.78 42.32 -7.11
C GLU A 113 5.98 42.49 -8.40
N SER A 114 4.80 41.87 -8.46
CA SER A 114 3.84 42.08 -9.53
C SER A 114 3.11 43.40 -9.31
N PRO A 115 3.09 44.34 -10.28
CA PRO A 115 2.35 45.60 -10.13
C PRO A 115 0.85 45.40 -9.89
N LYS A 116 0.31 44.26 -10.33
CA LYS A 116 -1.12 43.93 -10.19
C LYS A 116 -1.41 43.04 -8.98
N MET A 117 -0.49 42.16 -8.61
CA MET A 117 -0.76 41.05 -7.69
C MET A 117 0.03 41.13 -6.38
N GLY A 118 0.93 42.10 -6.26
CA GLY A 118 1.76 42.29 -5.08
C GLY A 118 2.94 41.33 -5.01
N LYS A 119 3.44 41.12 -3.79
CA LYS A 119 4.62 40.29 -3.51
C LYS A 119 4.27 38.81 -3.56
N MET A 120 5.26 37.96 -3.81
CA MET A 120 5.08 36.52 -3.59
C MET A 120 5.30 36.20 -2.12
N VAL A 121 4.44 35.34 -1.59
CA VAL A 121 4.42 34.91 -0.19
C VAL A 121 4.24 33.41 -0.10
N LEU A 122 4.74 32.79 0.97
CA LEU A 122 4.27 31.47 1.36
C LEU A 122 2.86 31.61 1.92
N THR A 123 1.94 30.78 1.42
CA THR A 123 0.53 30.79 1.83
C THR A 123 0.41 30.51 3.32
N THR A 124 -0.31 31.38 4.02
CA THR A 124 -0.56 31.29 5.47
C THR A 124 -1.76 30.39 5.80
N HIS A 125 -2.63 30.21 4.81
CA HIS A 125 -3.82 29.38 4.83
C HIS A 125 -4.20 28.95 3.41
N THR A 126 -5.04 27.93 3.28
CA THR A 126 -5.44 27.35 1.98
C THR A 126 -6.53 28.15 1.24
N SER A 127 -6.98 29.29 1.79
CA SER A 127 -8.03 30.13 1.20
C SER A 127 -7.65 30.74 -0.16
N ASN A 128 -6.36 30.82 -0.50
CA ASN A 128 -5.91 31.21 -1.84
C ASN A 128 -6.49 30.28 -2.93
N GLY A 129 -6.59 28.98 -2.62
CA GLY A 129 -7.19 28.00 -3.50
C GLY A 129 -8.68 28.23 -3.72
N GLN A 130 -9.41 28.78 -2.73
CA GLN A 130 -10.84 29.07 -2.86
C GLN A 130 -11.09 30.17 -3.90
N VAL A 131 -10.31 31.27 -3.84
CA VAL A 131 -10.41 32.37 -4.82
C VAL A 131 -10.10 31.87 -6.23
N ARG A 132 -9.00 31.14 -6.39
CA ARG A 132 -8.59 30.57 -7.68
C ARG A 132 -9.62 29.61 -8.24
N GLU A 133 -10.21 28.76 -7.40
CA GLU A 133 -11.26 27.84 -7.82
C GLU A 133 -12.53 28.58 -8.25
N MET A 134 -12.93 29.63 -7.52
CA MET A 134 -14.07 30.46 -7.91
C MET A 134 -13.84 31.15 -9.25
N GLU A 135 -12.64 31.68 -9.52
CA GLU A 135 -12.29 32.27 -10.82
C GLU A 135 -12.29 31.23 -11.94
N ARG A 136 -11.72 30.04 -11.69
CA ARG A 136 -11.69 28.92 -12.63
C ARG A 136 -13.10 28.48 -13.02
N LEU A 137 -14.00 28.35 -12.05
CA LEU A 137 -15.39 27.95 -12.25
C LEU A 137 -16.23 29.07 -12.88
N HIS A 138 -15.99 30.35 -12.53
CA HIS A 138 -16.65 31.47 -13.20
C HIS A 138 -16.28 31.52 -14.68
N ALA A 139 -14.99 31.34 -15.02
CA ALA A 139 -14.54 31.31 -16.40
C ALA A 139 -15.15 30.14 -17.20
N SER A 140 -15.45 29.01 -16.56
CA SER A 140 -16.07 27.86 -17.22
C SER A 140 -17.59 28.00 -17.42
N HIS A 141 -18.27 28.86 -16.65
CA HIS A 141 -19.73 29.07 -16.71
C HIS A 141 -20.14 30.32 -17.52
N GLN A 142 -19.20 31.00 -18.20
CA GLN A 142 -19.50 32.11 -19.12
C GLN A 142 -20.06 31.68 -20.50
N PHE A 143 -20.52 30.43 -20.63
CA PHE A 143 -21.18 29.92 -21.83
C PHE A 143 -22.44 29.14 -21.46
N VAL A 144 -23.52 29.82 -21.05
CA VAL A 144 -24.93 29.54 -21.38
C VAL A 144 -25.70 30.85 -21.33
#